data_AF-A0A838DXH4-F1
#
_entry.id   AF-A0A838DXH4-F1
#
_cell.length_a   1.000
_cell.length_b   1.000
_cell.length_c   1.000
_cell.angle_alpha   90.00
_cell.angle_beta   90.00
_cell.angle_gamma   90.00
#
_symmetry.space_group_name_H-M   'P 1'
#
loop_
_entity.id
_entity.type
_entity.pdbx_description
1 polymer ?
#
loop_
_entity_poly.entity_id
_entity_poly.type
_entity_poly.pdbx_seq_one_letter_code
_entity_poly.pdbx_strand_id
1 'polypeptide(L)'
;MKPSSRFRHPILLVSTGVLLAVVLLGTFFFTQRITAPVPGGSTSYVLLTVTPDASTIAIHVAPQKDRPTTTVQPTSAVSGTRNPELWPFASNSIWNVPIGSHAQYVDAFIGSRGFGTDIDWFIPTKASDPLVPTYMPATFLQGRCAGTRPQQQAQWHPEAAQPLHVPARLLIPDAVTSGGIYSTPNSSSAFLEPDGRTLVSFNITARCQVGGPLYGTWFGQSSLYGDGITGGHGGSGMSSIGGSIRMRELVDAQPIRHALKIDIWGKWLHYDATGQGHRWPAPLADGGAPTQYKGTNPALVMGSLLALPPGITAASLGITSASGKKLFQAFQNYGAYVVDDTGGDYNALCVEHSADVAFKNATGHSVSQDQALATDFGKIMAAVKVINNNGPTSIGGGGVPRVPLAPPFAG
;
A
#
# COMPACT_ATOMS: atom_id res chain seq x y z
N MET A 1 27.24 34.23 48.40
CA MET A 1 26.23 33.23 48.84
C MET A 1 26.11 32.13 47.81
N LYS A 2 26.78 31.00 48.06
CA LYS A 2 26.63 29.70 47.38
C LYS A 2 27.31 28.66 48.28
N PRO A 3 26.59 27.66 48.80
CA PRO A 3 27.16 26.39 49.20
C PRO A 3 26.62 25.28 48.27
N SER A 4 27.49 24.50 47.62
CA SER A 4 27.96 23.16 48.05
C SER A 4 26.79 22.17 48.22
N SER A 5 26.77 21.02 47.58
CA SER A 5 27.75 19.95 47.84
C SER A 5 27.52 18.78 46.88
N ARG A 6 28.63 18.11 46.53
CA ARG A 6 28.67 16.83 45.80
C ARG A 6 28.18 15.73 46.74
N PHE A 7 27.17 14.96 46.34
CA PHE A 7 26.90 13.66 46.95
C PHE A 7 27.65 12.57 46.18
N ARG A 8 28.50 11.82 46.89
CA ARG A 8 29.07 10.56 46.43
C ARG A 8 28.06 9.45 46.77
N HIS A 9 27.66 8.64 45.80
CA HIS A 9 26.91 7.40 46.03
C HIS A 9 27.87 6.22 46.23
N PRO A 10 27.49 5.21 47.05
CA PRO A 10 28.25 3.97 47.16
C PRO A 10 28.03 3.11 45.91
N ILE A 11 29.11 2.65 45.31
CA ILE A 11 29.10 1.65 44.23
C ILE A 11 29.17 0.27 44.90
N LEU A 12 28.12 -0.53 44.76
CA LEU A 12 28.17 -1.97 45.07
C LEU A 12 28.49 -2.71 43.76
N LEU A 13 29.70 -3.26 43.65
CA LEU A 13 30.06 -4.14 42.54
C LEU A 13 29.41 -5.52 42.76
N VAL A 14 28.56 -5.94 41.83
CA VAL A 14 28.16 -7.35 41.65
C VAL A 14 28.52 -7.74 40.22
N SER A 15 29.36 -8.76 40.07
CA SER A 15 29.88 -9.21 38.79
C SER A 15 28.82 -9.96 37.99
N THR A 16 27.96 -9.23 37.27
CA THR A 16 27.32 -9.63 36.00
C THR A 16 26.49 -8.44 35.51
N GLY A 17 27.12 -7.49 34.84
CA GLY A 17 26.59 -6.69 33.72
C GLY A 17 25.15 -6.13 33.69
N VAL A 18 24.48 -5.81 34.80
CA VAL A 18 23.18 -5.11 34.77
C VAL A 18 23.22 -3.91 35.71
N LEU A 19 23.12 -2.70 35.16
CA LEU A 19 23.05 -1.45 35.91
C LEU A 19 21.56 -1.14 36.20
N LEU A 20 21.15 -1.17 37.47
CA LEU A 20 19.79 -0.83 37.89
C LEU A 20 19.78 0.55 38.57
N ALA A 21 19.12 1.54 37.97
CA ALA A 21 18.88 2.84 38.60
C ALA A 21 17.49 2.86 39.22
N VAL A 22 17.40 2.93 40.56
CA VAL A 22 16.13 3.08 41.29
C VAL A 22 15.98 4.55 41.67
N VAL A 23 14.99 5.23 41.08
CA VAL A 23 14.58 6.58 41.49
C VAL A 23 13.44 6.45 42.51
N LEU A 24 13.69 6.86 43.75
CA LEU A 24 12.67 6.96 44.80
C LEU A 24 11.85 8.23 44.59
N LEU A 25 10.64 8.07 44.03
CA LEU A 25 9.57 9.08 44.04
C LEU A 25 8.35 8.46 44.75
N GLY A 26 7.70 9.27 45.59
CA GLY A 26 6.77 8.86 46.64
C GLY A 26 5.59 7.96 46.25
N THR A 27 5.08 7.28 47.29
CA THR A 27 3.88 6.43 47.38
C THR A 27 2.98 6.35 46.14
N PHE A 28 3.31 5.42 45.24
CA PHE A 28 2.38 4.80 44.28
C PHE A 28 2.78 3.34 44.09
N PHE A 29 1.80 2.43 44.09
CA PHE A 29 2.01 1.02 43.78
C PHE A 29 2.36 0.87 42.29
N PHE A 30 3.54 0.34 41.98
CA PHE A 30 3.88 -0.11 40.63
C PHE A 30 4.21 -1.61 40.66
N THR A 31 3.47 -2.40 39.89
CA THR A 31 3.90 -3.74 39.52
C THR A 31 4.62 -3.61 38.18
N GLN A 32 5.95 -3.61 38.16
CA GLN A 32 6.70 -3.67 36.90
C GLN A 32 6.97 -5.12 36.52
N ARG A 33 6.52 -5.52 35.32
CA ARG A 33 7.01 -6.74 34.66
C ARG A 33 8.26 -6.37 33.86
N ILE A 34 9.41 -6.85 34.30
CA ILE A 34 10.66 -6.70 33.54
C ILE A 34 10.87 -8.00 32.77
N THR A 35 11.05 -7.88 31.46
CA THR A 35 11.35 -9.01 30.58
C THR A 35 12.82 -8.92 30.21
N ALA A 36 13.62 -9.91 30.59
CA ALA A 36 15.02 -10.01 30.18
C ALA A 36 15.19 -11.26 29.30
N PRO A 37 15.86 -11.17 28.14
CA PRO A 37 16.18 -12.35 27.36
C PRO A 37 17.28 -13.16 28.05
N VAL A 38 17.02 -14.45 28.27
CA VAL A 38 18.03 -15.43 28.68
C VAL A 38 18.55 -16.11 27.41
N PRO A 39 19.88 -16.23 27.19
CA PRO A 39 20.42 -16.95 26.04
C PRO A 39 20.05 -18.44 26.17
N GLY A 40 19.26 -18.96 25.22
CA GLY A 40 18.84 -20.35 25.18
C GLY A 40 17.34 -20.55 25.43
N GLY A 41 16.51 -20.13 24.47
CA GLY A 41 15.26 -20.80 24.12
C GLY A 41 14.25 -21.16 25.23
N SER A 42 13.94 -20.27 26.18
CA SER A 42 12.66 -20.26 26.92
C SER A 42 12.46 -18.90 27.59
N THR A 43 11.35 -18.22 27.35
CA THR A 43 11.03 -16.95 28.04
C THR A 43 10.54 -17.25 29.45
N SER A 44 11.42 -17.16 30.45
CA SER A 44 11.03 -17.20 31.86
C SER A 44 10.75 -15.78 32.36
N TYR A 45 9.60 -15.57 33.02
CA TYR A 45 9.26 -14.29 33.64
C TYR A 45 9.61 -14.32 35.12
N VAL A 46 10.21 -13.23 35.62
CA VAL A 46 10.43 -13.01 37.06
C VAL A 46 9.42 -11.98 37.54
N LEU A 47 8.60 -12.34 38.53
CA LEU A 47 7.70 -11.40 39.20
C LEU A 47 8.44 -10.83 40.42
N LEU A 48 8.71 -9.53 40.42
CA LEU A 48 9.27 -8.82 41.57
C LEU A 48 8.14 -8.11 42.31
N THR A 49 7.90 -8.50 43.56
CA THR A 49 6.96 -7.82 44.45
C THR A 49 7.76 -7.10 45.53
N VAL A 50 7.64 -5.77 45.58
CA VAL A 50 8.26 -4.94 46.63
C VAL A 50 7.17 -4.48 47.59
N THR A 51 7.24 -4.90 48.84
CA THR A 51 6.33 -4.46 49.92
C THR A 51 7.00 -3.38 50.77
N PRO A 52 6.24 -2.40 51.33
CA PRO A 52 6.84 -1.17 51.87
C PRO A 52 7.54 -1.31 53.23
N ASP A 53 7.54 -2.48 53.88
CA ASP A 53 7.87 -2.56 55.31
C ASP A 53 8.84 -3.71 55.70
N ALA A 54 9.76 -4.08 54.82
CA ALA A 54 10.81 -5.04 55.18
C ALA A 54 12.16 -4.65 54.58
N SER A 55 13.19 -4.64 55.41
CA SER A 55 14.61 -4.46 55.06
C SER A 55 15.22 -5.66 54.30
N THR A 56 14.39 -6.46 53.61
CA THR A 56 14.80 -7.64 52.83
C THR A 56 13.91 -7.83 51.61
N ILE A 57 14.53 -7.97 50.44
CA ILE A 57 13.87 -8.35 49.17
C ILE A 57 13.84 -9.88 49.09
N ALA A 58 12.66 -10.49 49.04
CA ALA A 58 12.51 -11.93 48.79
C ALA A 58 12.20 -12.17 47.31
N ILE A 59 12.99 -13.02 46.65
CA ILE A 59 12.76 -13.45 45.26
C ILE A 59 12.06 -14.82 45.30
N HIS A 60 10.79 -14.88 44.91
CA HIS A 60 10.07 -16.14 44.74
C HIS A 60 10.03 -16.54 43.27
N VAL A 61 10.68 -17.68 42.94
CA VAL A 61 10.56 -18.34 41.64
C VAL A 61 9.54 -19.46 41.79
N ALA A 62 8.34 -19.29 41.23
CA ALA A 62 7.32 -20.32 41.22
C ALA A 62 7.35 -21.11 39.91
N PRO A 63 7.40 -22.46 39.92
CA PRO A 63 7.21 -23.25 38.72
C PRO A 63 5.74 -23.22 38.29
N GLN A 64 5.47 -22.80 37.05
CA GLN A 64 4.12 -22.84 36.50
C GLN A 64 3.77 -24.28 36.10
N LYS A 65 2.69 -24.82 36.68
CA LYS A 65 2.14 -26.13 36.32
C LYS A 65 1.57 -26.07 34.90
N ASP A 66 1.99 -26.99 34.04
CA ASP A 66 1.69 -27.03 32.61
C ASP A 66 0.19 -26.93 32.32
N ARG A 67 -0.22 -25.81 31.73
CA ARG A 67 -1.48 -25.69 31.01
C ARG A 67 -1.24 -26.29 29.62
N PRO A 68 -2.16 -27.08 29.03
CA PRO A 68 -1.97 -27.58 27.68
C PRO A 68 -1.84 -26.38 26.76
N THR A 69 -0.61 -26.14 26.33
CA THR A 69 -0.27 -25.13 25.36
C THR A 69 -0.62 -25.80 24.05
N THR A 70 -1.75 -25.44 23.45
CA THR A 70 -1.98 -25.76 22.04
C THR A 70 -0.83 -25.11 21.28
N THR A 71 0.19 -25.91 20.98
CA THR A 71 1.31 -25.50 20.15
C THR A 71 0.70 -25.23 18.79
N VAL A 72 0.37 -23.97 18.50
CA VAL A 72 0.15 -23.55 17.12
C VAL A 72 1.50 -23.76 16.47
N GLN A 73 1.62 -24.87 15.74
CA GLN A 73 2.73 -25.07 14.81
C GLN A 73 2.84 -23.79 13.99
N PRO A 74 4.02 -23.15 13.91
CA PRO A 74 4.22 -22.12 12.91
C PRO A 74 3.85 -22.77 11.58
N THR A 75 2.86 -22.20 10.91
CA THR A 75 2.58 -22.49 9.51
C THR A 75 3.90 -22.45 8.78
N SER A 76 4.27 -23.58 8.18
CA SER A 76 5.53 -23.76 7.46
C SER A 76 5.83 -22.51 6.65
N ALA A 77 6.95 -21.85 6.95
CA ALA A 77 7.43 -20.72 6.17
C ALA A 77 7.44 -21.14 4.71
N VAL A 78 6.70 -20.41 3.87
CA VAL A 78 6.66 -20.67 2.43
C VAL A 78 8.10 -20.62 1.94
N SER A 79 8.66 -21.77 1.56
CA SER A 79 9.99 -21.85 0.97
C SER A 79 9.93 -21.17 -0.39
N GLY A 80 10.36 -19.92 -0.45
CA GLY A 80 10.41 -19.17 -1.69
C GLY A 80 10.80 -17.73 -1.44
N THR A 81 11.78 -17.26 -2.18
CA THR A 81 12.06 -15.83 -2.32
C THR A 81 11.19 -15.27 -3.45
N ARG A 82 10.72 -14.03 -3.35
CA ARG A 82 9.99 -13.37 -4.45
C ARG A 82 10.84 -12.36 -5.22
N ASN A 83 10.50 -12.19 -6.50
CA ASN A 83 11.08 -11.15 -7.36
C ASN A 83 10.38 -9.80 -7.07
N PRO A 84 11.11 -8.76 -6.65
CA PRO A 84 10.54 -7.44 -6.33
C PRO A 84 9.94 -6.73 -7.55
N GLU A 85 10.37 -7.01 -8.78
CA GLU A 85 9.77 -6.41 -9.99
C GLU A 85 8.39 -7.00 -10.31
N LEU A 86 8.14 -8.25 -9.91
CA LEU A 86 6.86 -8.92 -10.12
C LEU A 86 5.91 -8.73 -8.96
N TRP A 87 6.45 -8.73 -7.74
CA TRP A 87 5.70 -8.58 -6.51
C TRP A 87 6.43 -7.58 -5.61
N PRO A 88 6.25 -6.26 -5.85
CA PRO A 88 6.96 -5.22 -5.13
C PRO A 88 6.47 -4.99 -3.71
N PHE A 89 7.30 -4.16 -3.06
CA PHE A 89 7.25 -3.62 -1.71
C PHE A 89 7.40 -4.63 -0.60
N ALA A 90 7.83 -4.18 0.57
CA ALA A 90 8.10 -5.00 1.75
C ALA A 90 6.89 -5.87 2.13
N SER A 91 7.11 -6.96 2.85
CA SER A 91 6.02 -7.86 3.26
C SER A 91 5.02 -7.21 4.22
N ASN A 92 5.44 -6.15 4.92
CA ASN A 92 4.61 -5.31 5.78
C ASN A 92 4.08 -4.04 5.07
N SER A 93 4.26 -3.92 3.75
CA SER A 93 3.63 -2.88 2.94
C SER A 93 2.11 -3.01 2.97
N ILE A 94 1.39 -1.89 2.84
CA ILE A 94 -0.07 -1.87 2.65
C ILE A 94 -0.53 -2.80 1.51
N TRP A 95 0.32 -2.97 0.49
CA TRP A 95 0.01 -3.81 -0.66
C TRP A 95 0.13 -5.30 -0.34
N ASN A 96 0.90 -5.69 0.67
CA ASN A 96 1.26 -7.08 0.93
C ASN A 96 0.72 -7.64 2.23
N VAL A 97 0.10 -6.81 3.07
CA VAL A 97 -0.55 -7.23 4.32
C VAL A 97 -1.98 -7.71 4.02
N PRO A 98 -2.31 -8.98 4.30
CA PRO A 98 -3.67 -9.50 4.20
C PRO A 98 -4.62 -8.85 5.21
N ILE A 99 -5.91 -8.90 4.90
CA ILE A 99 -6.96 -8.56 5.86
C ILE A 99 -6.81 -9.42 7.11
N GLY A 100 -6.83 -8.76 8.26
CA GLY A 100 -6.62 -9.40 9.56
C GLY A 100 -7.92 -9.80 10.25
N SER A 101 -7.81 -10.72 11.22
CA SER A 101 -8.95 -11.24 11.99
C SER A 101 -9.69 -10.19 12.83
N HIS A 102 -9.09 -9.02 13.09
CA HIS A 102 -9.70 -7.91 13.82
C HIS A 102 -10.27 -6.82 12.90
N ALA A 103 -10.34 -7.08 11.59
CA ALA A 103 -10.90 -6.12 10.63
C ALA A 103 -12.35 -5.76 10.97
N GLN A 104 -12.61 -4.45 11.07
CA GLN A 104 -13.92 -3.89 11.34
C GLN A 104 -14.54 -3.41 10.04
N TYR A 105 -15.55 -4.15 9.57
CA TYR A 105 -16.24 -3.85 8.32
C TYR A 105 -17.40 -2.88 8.57
N VAL A 106 -17.42 -1.77 7.85
CA VAL A 106 -18.57 -0.87 7.77
C VAL A 106 -19.04 -0.77 6.32
N ASP A 107 -20.33 -0.51 6.11
CA ASP A 107 -20.89 -0.46 4.75
C ASP A 107 -20.20 0.64 3.93
N ALA A 108 -19.90 0.35 2.66
CA ALA A 108 -19.26 1.30 1.76
C ALA A 108 -20.30 2.22 1.07
N PHE A 109 -21.48 1.68 0.74
CA PHE A 109 -22.53 2.35 -0.03
C PHE A 109 -22.06 2.86 -1.40
N ILE A 110 -21.39 1.98 -2.15
CA ILE A 110 -20.91 2.27 -3.51
C ILE A 110 -21.75 1.56 -4.56
N GLY A 111 -21.84 2.17 -5.74
CA GLY A 111 -22.52 1.60 -6.90
C GLY A 111 -21.87 2.08 -8.18
N SER A 112 -22.23 1.45 -9.29
CA SER A 112 -21.70 1.84 -10.58
C SER A 112 -22.55 1.30 -11.72
N ARG A 113 -22.56 2.01 -12.86
CA ARG A 113 -23.16 1.52 -14.12
C ARG A 113 -22.14 0.92 -15.09
N GLY A 114 -20.85 1.03 -14.79
CA GLY A 114 -19.80 0.68 -15.71
C GLY A 114 -18.57 0.07 -15.05
N PHE A 115 -17.78 -0.58 -15.89
CA PHE A 115 -16.46 -1.07 -15.56
C PHE A 115 -15.45 -0.34 -16.42
N GLY A 116 -14.35 0.07 -15.81
CA GLY A 116 -13.22 0.67 -16.51
C GLY A 116 -11.90 0.08 -16.04
N THR A 117 -10.82 0.56 -16.66
CA THR A 117 -9.46 0.33 -16.18
C THR A 117 -8.69 1.64 -16.22
N ASP A 118 -7.89 1.90 -15.19
CA ASP A 118 -6.83 2.90 -15.25
C ASP A 118 -5.51 2.20 -15.53
N ILE A 119 -4.75 2.70 -16.50
CA ILE A 119 -3.54 2.03 -16.98
C ILE A 119 -2.32 2.66 -16.32
N ASP A 120 -1.62 1.84 -15.55
CA ASP A 120 -0.36 2.19 -14.91
C ASP A 120 0.84 1.70 -15.71
N TRP A 121 1.95 2.40 -15.60
CA TRP A 121 3.20 2.06 -16.28
C TRP A 121 4.29 1.70 -15.29
N PHE A 122 4.73 0.45 -15.31
CA PHE A 122 5.98 0.05 -14.66
C PHE A 122 7.06 -0.13 -15.72
N ILE A 123 8.14 0.62 -15.61
CA ILE A 123 9.17 0.71 -16.65
C ILE A 123 10.54 0.46 -16.02
N PRO A 124 11.02 -0.80 -16.03
CA PRO A 124 12.42 -1.09 -15.75
C PRO A 124 13.34 -0.44 -16.76
N THR A 125 14.33 0.31 -16.27
CA THR A 125 15.31 1.02 -17.08
C THR A 125 16.69 0.37 -16.96
N LYS A 126 17.59 0.71 -17.88
CA LYS A 126 18.97 0.21 -17.92
C LYS A 126 19.94 1.38 -17.99
N ALA A 127 21.16 1.18 -17.51
CA ALA A 127 22.23 2.18 -17.65
C ALA A 127 22.54 2.51 -19.12
N SER A 128 22.23 1.58 -20.04
CA SER A 128 22.35 1.77 -21.50
C SER A 128 21.18 2.55 -22.12
N ASP A 129 20.09 2.75 -21.40
CA ASP A 129 18.97 3.56 -21.88
C ASP A 129 19.40 5.03 -21.91
N PRO A 130 18.99 5.81 -22.93
CA PRO A 130 19.34 7.21 -23.00
C PRO A 130 18.76 7.99 -21.81
N LEU A 131 19.55 8.92 -21.30
CA LEU A 131 19.06 9.97 -20.41
C LEU A 131 18.23 10.94 -21.24
N VAL A 132 16.96 11.11 -20.89
CA VAL A 132 16.05 12.02 -21.59
C VAL A 132 15.67 13.21 -20.69
N PRO A 133 15.50 14.41 -21.27
CA PRO A 133 14.93 15.52 -20.54
C PRO A 133 13.46 15.25 -20.21
N THR A 134 13.03 15.78 -19.06
CA THR A 134 11.68 15.67 -18.51
C THR A 134 11.00 17.04 -18.50
N TYR A 135 9.73 17.09 -18.92
CA TYR A 135 8.94 18.32 -18.98
C TYR A 135 7.62 18.17 -18.24
N MET A 136 7.11 19.28 -17.68
CA MET A 136 5.73 19.35 -17.23
C MET A 136 4.80 19.15 -18.43
N PRO A 137 3.68 18.41 -18.28
CA PRO A 137 2.70 18.29 -19.34
C PRO A 137 2.03 19.65 -19.58
N ALA A 138 1.66 19.96 -20.83
CA ALA A 138 0.94 21.22 -21.13
C ALA A 138 -0.49 21.23 -20.58
N THR A 139 -1.11 20.06 -20.44
CA THR A 139 -2.50 19.88 -20.02
C THR A 139 -2.67 18.49 -19.41
N PHE A 140 -3.74 18.31 -18.62
CA PHE A 140 -4.17 17.01 -18.13
C PHE A 140 -4.74 16.12 -19.26
N LEU A 141 -5.41 16.76 -20.23
CA LEU A 141 -6.11 16.12 -21.35
C LEU A 141 -5.18 15.96 -22.57
N GLN A 142 -5.76 15.76 -23.75
CA GLN A 142 -5.03 15.67 -25.02
C GLN A 142 -4.12 16.90 -25.22
N GLY A 143 -2.88 16.65 -25.62
CA GLY A 143 -1.84 17.67 -25.81
C GLY A 143 -0.76 17.66 -24.72
N ARG A 144 -0.59 16.57 -23.95
CA ARG A 144 0.39 16.50 -22.84
C ARG A 144 1.81 16.84 -23.30
N CYS A 145 2.19 16.34 -24.48
CA CYS A 145 3.52 16.50 -25.07
C CYS A 145 3.80 17.90 -25.66
N ALA A 146 2.88 18.86 -25.58
CA ALA A 146 3.14 20.24 -25.96
C ALA A 146 3.82 21.06 -24.85
N GLY A 147 4.10 20.45 -23.70
CA GLY A 147 4.73 21.12 -22.56
C GLY A 147 6.14 21.62 -22.88
N THR A 148 6.46 22.84 -22.47
CA THR A 148 7.79 23.44 -22.71
C THR A 148 8.56 23.72 -21.43
N ARG A 149 7.89 23.61 -20.27
CA ARG A 149 8.48 23.88 -18.96
C ARG A 149 9.25 22.64 -18.49
N PRO A 150 10.58 22.70 -18.32
CA PRO A 150 11.31 21.57 -17.77
C PRO A 150 10.81 21.23 -16.37
N GLN A 151 10.82 19.95 -16.01
CA GLN A 151 10.45 19.46 -14.67
C GLN A 151 11.28 20.11 -13.56
N GLN A 152 12.50 20.54 -13.91
CA GLN A 152 13.46 21.29 -13.09
C GLN A 152 12.88 22.58 -12.47
N GLN A 153 11.72 23.05 -12.93
CA GLN A 153 10.99 24.21 -12.38
C GLN A 153 9.89 23.84 -11.38
N ALA A 154 9.68 22.56 -11.06
CA ALA A 154 8.93 22.15 -9.88
C ALA A 154 9.76 22.59 -8.66
N GLN A 155 9.40 23.74 -8.08
CA GLN A 155 10.21 24.57 -7.15
C GLN A 155 10.72 23.87 -5.86
N TRP A 156 10.50 22.58 -5.68
CA TRP A 156 10.58 21.93 -4.36
C TRP A 156 11.52 20.70 -4.30
N HIS A 157 12.04 20.17 -5.42
CA HIS A 157 12.92 18.98 -5.42
C HIS A 157 14.03 18.99 -6.50
N PRO A 158 15.33 18.97 -6.13
CA PRO A 158 16.43 18.90 -7.10
C PRO A 158 16.51 17.57 -7.86
N GLU A 159 15.88 16.50 -7.38
CA GLU A 159 15.82 15.19 -8.04
C GLU A 159 14.89 15.21 -9.26
N ALA A 160 13.80 15.97 -9.20
CA ALA A 160 12.91 16.21 -10.34
C ALA A 160 13.66 16.89 -11.51
N ALA A 161 14.80 17.52 -11.21
CA ALA A 161 15.62 18.22 -12.18
C ALA A 161 16.52 17.30 -13.02
N GLN A 162 16.76 16.06 -12.57
CA GLN A 162 17.71 15.15 -13.20
C GLN A 162 17.11 14.51 -14.47
N PRO A 163 17.91 14.35 -15.55
CA PRO A 163 17.54 13.51 -16.67
C PRO A 163 17.24 12.08 -16.20
N LEU A 164 16.23 11.44 -16.82
CA LEU A 164 15.78 10.10 -16.45
C LEU A 164 16.25 9.08 -17.50
N HIS A 165 16.68 7.90 -17.07
CA HIS A 165 16.90 6.78 -17.99
C HIS A 165 15.55 6.34 -18.56
N VAL A 166 15.40 6.35 -19.89
CA VAL A 166 14.14 5.94 -20.53
C VAL A 166 14.43 5.04 -21.72
N PRO A 167 13.83 3.84 -21.81
CA PRO A 167 14.07 2.94 -22.93
C PRO A 167 13.89 3.63 -24.28
N ALA A 168 14.86 3.48 -25.17
CA ALA A 168 14.91 4.29 -26.41
C ALA A 168 13.63 4.20 -27.26
N ARG A 169 12.96 3.03 -27.22
CA ARG A 169 11.73 2.73 -27.96
C ARG A 169 10.45 2.87 -27.15
N LEU A 170 10.51 3.29 -25.89
CA LEU A 170 9.31 3.50 -25.08
C LEU A 170 8.46 4.59 -25.72
N LEU A 171 7.18 4.26 -25.94
CA LEU A 171 6.13 5.16 -26.34
C LEU A 171 5.05 5.09 -25.26
N ILE A 172 4.67 6.24 -24.71
CA ILE A 172 3.49 6.38 -23.85
C ILE A 172 2.57 7.34 -24.59
N PRO A 173 1.39 6.88 -25.06
CA PRO A 173 0.53 7.71 -25.89
C PRO A 173 0.06 8.96 -25.12
N ASP A 174 -0.29 10.00 -25.89
CA ASP A 174 -1.00 11.14 -25.33
C ASP A 174 -2.41 10.72 -24.85
N ALA A 175 -3.02 11.55 -24.01
CA ALA A 175 -4.45 11.42 -23.76
C ALA A 175 -5.24 11.69 -25.05
N VAL A 176 -6.39 11.02 -25.19
CA VAL A 176 -7.28 11.17 -26.35
C VAL A 176 -8.64 11.62 -25.84
N THR A 177 -9.14 12.74 -26.34
CA THR A 177 -10.47 13.27 -25.97
C THR A 177 -11.36 13.52 -27.19
N SER A 178 -11.01 12.95 -28.34
CA SER A 178 -11.66 13.20 -29.62
C SER A 178 -12.00 11.89 -30.34
N GLY A 179 -12.88 11.95 -31.34
CA GLY A 179 -13.28 10.76 -32.12
C GLY A 179 -14.13 9.74 -31.39
N GLY A 180 -14.82 10.13 -30.31
CA GLY A 180 -15.62 9.22 -29.47
C GLY A 180 -14.80 8.30 -28.56
N ILE A 181 -13.46 8.47 -28.55
CA ILE A 181 -12.54 7.78 -27.66
C ILE A 181 -12.15 8.78 -26.57
N TYR A 182 -12.48 8.45 -25.32
CA TYR A 182 -12.03 9.20 -24.16
C TYR A 182 -11.06 8.32 -23.37
N SER A 183 -9.79 8.70 -23.43
CA SER A 183 -8.69 8.05 -22.72
C SER A 183 -7.92 9.14 -22.00
N THR A 184 -8.35 9.44 -20.78
CA THR A 184 -7.61 10.31 -19.85
C THR A 184 -7.20 9.52 -18.61
N PRO A 185 -6.56 8.33 -18.73
CA PRO A 185 -6.01 7.72 -17.55
C PRO A 185 -5.01 8.70 -16.94
N ASN A 186 -5.01 8.72 -15.62
CA ASN A 186 -4.04 9.38 -14.76
C ASN A 186 -2.62 9.02 -15.24
N SER A 187 -2.46 7.86 -15.91
CA SER A 187 -1.24 7.42 -16.58
C SER A 187 -0.07 7.51 -15.61
N SER A 188 -0.35 7.03 -14.40
CA SER A 188 0.61 6.90 -13.34
C SER A 188 1.73 6.01 -13.81
N SER A 189 2.97 6.41 -13.56
CA SER A 189 4.14 5.67 -14.01
C SER A 189 5.20 5.61 -12.92
N ALA A 190 5.91 4.48 -12.86
CA ALA A 190 7.14 4.35 -12.11
C ALA A 190 8.25 3.82 -13.03
N PHE A 191 9.34 4.56 -13.08
CA PHE A 191 10.57 4.16 -13.73
C PHE A 191 11.48 3.55 -12.67
N LEU A 192 11.83 2.27 -12.83
CA LEU A 192 12.81 1.62 -11.96
C LEU A 192 14.20 1.94 -12.52
N GLU A 193 14.97 2.72 -11.77
CA GLU A 193 16.31 3.14 -12.13
C GLU A 193 17.26 1.94 -12.28
N PRO A 194 18.40 2.11 -12.98
CA PRO A 194 19.36 1.03 -13.21
C PRO A 194 19.98 0.43 -11.94
N ASP A 195 19.81 1.08 -10.79
CA ASP A 195 20.20 0.55 -9.48
C ASP A 195 19.31 -0.60 -8.99
N GLY A 196 18.22 -0.91 -9.71
CA GLY A 196 17.27 -1.97 -9.37
C GLY A 196 16.50 -1.73 -8.07
N ARG A 197 16.48 -0.48 -7.57
CA ARG A 197 15.91 -0.12 -6.27
C ARG A 197 15.03 1.12 -6.32
N THR A 198 15.46 2.16 -7.01
CA THR A 198 14.82 3.48 -6.97
C THR A 198 13.70 3.55 -7.99
N LEU A 199 12.51 3.92 -7.53
CA LEU A 199 11.34 4.16 -8.38
C LEU A 199 11.15 5.67 -8.51
N VAL A 200 11.25 6.21 -9.72
CA VAL A 200 10.89 7.61 -10.01
C VAL A 200 9.45 7.65 -10.52
N SER A 201 8.57 8.31 -9.77
CA SER A 201 7.14 8.30 -10.04
C SER A 201 6.66 9.56 -10.77
N PHE A 202 5.77 9.39 -11.74
CA PHE A 202 5.07 10.48 -12.43
C PHE A 202 3.57 10.21 -12.53
N ASN A 203 2.79 11.28 -12.69
CA ASN A 203 1.40 11.26 -13.15
C ASN A 203 1.28 12.03 -14.48
N ILE A 204 0.17 11.85 -15.20
CA ILE A 204 -0.10 12.50 -16.49
C ILE A 204 1.04 12.20 -17.48
N THR A 205 1.59 10.99 -17.40
CA THR A 205 2.80 10.65 -18.13
C THR A 205 2.50 10.53 -19.63
N ALA A 206 3.36 11.07 -20.48
CA ALA A 206 3.31 10.87 -21.91
C ALA A 206 4.71 10.90 -22.53
N ARG A 207 4.89 10.14 -23.60
CA ARG A 207 6.05 10.15 -24.48
C ARG A 207 5.56 9.87 -25.89
N CYS A 208 5.11 10.93 -26.55
CA CYS A 208 4.34 10.84 -27.79
C CYS A 208 5.17 10.45 -29.02
N GLN A 209 6.52 10.46 -28.92
CA GLN A 209 7.42 10.12 -30.00
C GLN A 209 8.57 9.25 -29.48
N VAL A 210 8.92 8.21 -30.24
CA VAL A 210 10.10 7.38 -29.99
C VAL A 210 11.35 8.26 -30.03
N GLY A 211 12.22 8.10 -29.02
CA GLY A 211 13.41 8.94 -28.87
C GLY A 211 13.13 10.39 -28.41
N GLY A 212 11.86 10.78 -28.26
CA GLY A 212 11.47 12.09 -27.77
C GLY A 212 11.65 12.26 -26.25
N PRO A 213 11.40 13.47 -25.73
CA PRO A 213 11.42 13.76 -24.30
C PRO A 213 10.27 13.05 -23.56
N LEU A 214 10.38 13.01 -22.24
CA LEU A 214 9.32 12.52 -21.35
C LEU A 214 8.52 13.71 -20.80
N TYR A 215 7.21 13.56 -20.74
CA TYR A 215 6.29 14.53 -20.14
C TYR A 215 5.58 13.89 -18.96
N GLY A 216 5.41 14.63 -17.89
CA GLY A 216 4.67 14.17 -16.71
C GLY A 216 4.86 15.09 -15.52
N THR A 217 3.93 15.02 -14.58
CA THR A 217 4.08 15.65 -13.27
C THR A 217 4.85 14.68 -12.38
N TRP A 218 5.98 15.10 -11.81
CA TRP A 218 6.81 14.31 -10.91
C TRP A 218 6.15 14.18 -9.54
N PHE A 219 6.20 12.98 -8.96
CA PHE A 219 5.52 12.62 -7.72
C PHE A 219 6.43 12.02 -6.65
N GLY A 220 7.75 12.12 -6.83
CA GLY A 220 8.70 11.61 -5.85
C GLY A 220 9.50 10.41 -6.31
N GLN A 221 10.42 10.04 -5.42
CA GLN A 221 11.13 8.77 -5.48
C GLN A 221 10.69 7.88 -4.32
N SER A 222 10.57 6.59 -4.60
CA SER A 222 10.34 5.57 -3.58
C SER A 222 11.27 4.38 -3.83
N SER A 223 11.25 3.39 -2.93
CA SER A 223 12.03 2.17 -3.12
C SER A 223 11.13 1.00 -3.49
N LEU A 224 11.55 0.21 -4.48
CA LEU A 224 10.93 -1.06 -4.85
C LEU A 224 10.82 -2.05 -3.66
N TYR A 225 11.68 -1.87 -2.65
CA TYR A 225 11.75 -2.68 -1.44
C TYR A 225 11.08 -2.00 -0.23
N GLY A 226 10.56 -0.78 -0.40
CA GLY A 226 9.99 0.05 0.67
C GLY A 226 8.55 -0.28 1.03
N ASP A 227 7.87 0.66 1.69
CA ASP A 227 6.45 0.55 2.02
C ASP A 227 5.53 0.65 0.78
N GLY A 228 6.01 1.29 -0.28
CA GLY A 228 5.27 1.53 -1.51
C GLY A 228 4.07 2.45 -1.36
N ILE A 229 3.93 3.24 -0.29
CA ILE A 229 2.71 4.02 -0.05
C ILE A 229 2.58 5.12 -1.10
N THR A 230 3.62 5.95 -1.27
CA THR A 230 3.57 7.14 -2.12
C THR A 230 3.97 6.84 -3.56
N GLY A 231 3.43 7.64 -4.48
CA GLY A 231 3.74 7.54 -5.91
C GLY A 231 2.88 8.47 -6.75
N GLY A 232 2.80 8.14 -8.03
CA GLY A 232 2.21 8.98 -9.05
C GLY A 232 0.71 8.85 -9.27
N HIS A 233 -0.10 8.28 -8.37
CA HIS A 233 -1.55 8.45 -8.50
C HIS A 233 -1.97 9.83 -8.04
N GLY A 234 -2.27 10.73 -8.98
CA GLY A 234 -2.51 12.14 -8.70
C GLY A 234 -3.66 12.41 -7.74
N GLY A 235 -4.72 11.58 -7.74
CA GLY A 235 -5.87 11.76 -6.86
C GLY A 235 -5.59 11.42 -5.40
N SER A 236 -4.64 10.54 -5.10
CA SER A 236 -4.35 10.10 -3.72
C SER A 236 -2.92 10.37 -3.25
N GLY A 237 -2.01 10.66 -4.18
CA GLY A 237 -0.56 10.63 -3.97
C GLY A 237 -0.01 9.23 -3.69
N MET A 238 -0.82 8.18 -3.91
CA MET A 238 -0.42 6.80 -3.64
C MET A 238 0.38 6.18 -4.79
N SER A 239 0.92 5.00 -4.53
CA SER A 239 1.81 4.24 -5.41
C SER A 239 1.41 4.21 -6.89
N SER A 240 2.40 4.36 -7.77
CA SER A 240 2.20 4.14 -9.20
C SER A 240 2.02 2.66 -9.57
N ILE A 241 2.65 1.75 -8.82
CA ILE A 241 2.66 0.31 -9.16
C ILE A 241 2.09 -0.58 -8.06
N GLY A 242 1.96 -0.07 -6.84
CA GLY A 242 1.34 -0.78 -5.75
C GLY A 242 -0.14 -1.01 -6.05
N GLY A 243 -0.55 -2.27 -5.96
CA GLY A 243 -1.94 -2.70 -6.14
C GLY A 243 -2.47 -2.74 -7.58
N SER A 244 -1.70 -2.30 -8.57
CA SER A 244 -2.03 -2.54 -9.97
C SER A 244 -2.02 -4.04 -10.28
N ILE A 245 -2.97 -4.51 -11.09
CA ILE A 245 -2.91 -5.87 -11.64
C ILE A 245 -1.61 -6.03 -12.43
N ARG A 246 -0.82 -7.05 -12.07
CA ARG A 246 0.51 -7.29 -12.64
C ARG A 246 0.45 -8.24 -13.82
N MET A 247 1.54 -8.24 -14.59
CA MET A 247 1.68 -9.06 -15.78
C MET A 247 1.26 -10.51 -15.51
N ARG A 248 0.35 -11.02 -16.34
CA ARG A 248 -0.19 -12.39 -16.33
C ARG A 248 -1.09 -12.77 -15.13
N GLU A 249 -1.32 -11.91 -14.16
CA GLU A 249 -2.12 -12.26 -12.98
C GLU A 249 -3.57 -12.61 -13.29
N LEU A 250 -4.15 -12.10 -14.38
CA LEU A 250 -5.51 -12.45 -14.80
C LEU A 250 -5.61 -13.68 -15.70
N VAL A 251 -4.49 -14.18 -16.23
CA VAL A 251 -4.47 -15.27 -17.23
C VAL A 251 -3.78 -16.54 -16.76
N ASP A 252 -2.80 -16.45 -15.85
CA ASP A 252 -2.08 -17.63 -15.37
C ASP A 252 -2.89 -18.44 -14.34
N ALA A 253 -2.34 -19.55 -13.81
CA ALA A 253 -3.02 -20.30 -12.74
C ALA A 253 -2.85 -19.66 -11.35
N GLN A 254 -1.80 -18.85 -11.15
CA GLN A 254 -1.45 -18.30 -9.85
C GLN A 254 -2.49 -17.26 -9.36
N PRO A 255 -2.77 -17.19 -8.05
CA PRO A 255 -3.65 -16.17 -7.50
C PRO A 255 -2.96 -14.80 -7.48
N ILE A 256 -3.76 -13.74 -7.41
CA ILE A 256 -3.30 -12.40 -7.03
C ILE A 256 -3.02 -12.41 -5.52
N ARG A 257 -1.84 -11.93 -5.12
CA ARG A 257 -1.32 -12.05 -3.74
C ARG A 257 -1.02 -10.71 -3.06
N HIS A 258 -1.71 -9.66 -3.49
CA HIS A 258 -1.56 -8.32 -2.96
C HIS A 258 -2.91 -7.60 -2.92
N ALA A 259 -3.00 -6.52 -2.13
CA ALA A 259 -4.12 -5.61 -2.14
C ALA A 259 -4.18 -4.92 -3.50
N LEU A 260 -5.38 -4.70 -4.01
CA LEU A 260 -5.59 -4.07 -5.30
C LEU A 260 -5.66 -2.54 -5.18
N LYS A 261 -5.61 -1.89 -6.34
CA LYS A 261 -5.81 -0.47 -6.50
C LYS A 261 -7.03 -0.24 -7.40
N ILE A 262 -7.92 0.66 -6.98
CA ILE A 262 -9.16 0.94 -7.69
C ILE A 262 -9.49 2.43 -7.67
N ASP A 263 -10.25 2.83 -8.68
CA ASP A 263 -10.83 4.15 -8.78
C ASP A 263 -12.35 4.01 -8.71
N ILE A 264 -12.99 4.94 -8.02
CA ILE A 264 -14.45 4.99 -7.91
C ILE A 264 -14.94 6.40 -8.16
N TRP A 265 -16.21 6.54 -8.49
CA TRP A 265 -16.78 7.86 -8.71
C TRP A 265 -16.78 8.67 -7.42
N GLY A 266 -16.26 9.91 -7.47
CA GLY A 266 -16.27 10.89 -6.40
C GLY A 266 -17.66 11.15 -5.81
N LYS A 267 -18.73 10.86 -6.55
CA LYS A 267 -20.10 10.86 -6.01
C LYS A 267 -20.25 10.01 -4.73
N TRP A 268 -19.47 8.93 -4.59
CA TRP A 268 -19.50 8.05 -3.43
C TRP A 268 -18.48 8.41 -2.36
N LEU A 269 -17.44 9.17 -2.71
CA LEU A 269 -16.39 9.60 -1.79
C LEU A 269 -16.90 10.73 -0.90
N HIS A 270 -16.58 10.64 0.38
CA HIS A 270 -16.89 11.68 1.34
C HIS A 270 -15.83 12.79 1.34
N TYR A 271 -16.27 14.01 1.59
CA TYR A 271 -15.39 15.14 1.86
C TYR A 271 -15.95 15.96 3.01
N ASP A 272 -15.06 16.32 3.92
CA ASP A 272 -15.26 17.37 4.91
C ASP A 272 -13.96 18.18 5.03
N ALA A 273 -14.06 19.39 5.57
CA ALA A 273 -12.92 20.31 5.66
C ALA A 273 -11.81 19.83 6.63
N THR A 274 -12.12 18.91 7.55
CA THR A 274 -11.18 18.38 8.54
C THR A 274 -10.37 17.23 7.95
N GLY A 275 -11.05 16.25 7.34
CA GLY A 275 -10.44 15.08 6.71
C GLY A 275 -9.93 15.35 5.28
N GLN A 276 -10.33 16.46 4.67
CA GLN A 276 -9.94 16.87 3.31
C GLN A 276 -10.15 15.79 2.24
N GLY A 277 -11.09 14.86 2.46
CA GLY A 277 -11.43 13.79 1.52
C GLY A 277 -10.41 12.64 1.44
N HIS A 278 -9.50 12.48 2.41
CA HIS A 278 -8.57 11.36 2.45
C HIS A 278 -8.36 10.80 3.86
N ARG A 279 -7.82 9.58 3.91
CA ARG A 279 -7.34 8.94 5.14
C ARG A 279 -6.11 8.10 4.84
N TRP A 280 -5.37 7.74 5.89
CA TRP A 280 -4.23 6.83 5.74
C TRP A 280 -4.64 5.55 4.98
N PRO A 281 -3.86 5.13 3.97
CA PRO A 281 -2.50 5.58 3.63
C PRO A 281 -2.39 6.73 2.63
N ALA A 282 -3.49 7.23 2.07
CA ALA A 282 -3.44 8.33 1.11
C ALA A 282 -2.98 9.63 1.77
N PRO A 283 -1.88 10.26 1.30
CA PRO A 283 -1.45 11.56 1.81
C PRO A 283 -2.31 12.74 1.35
N LEU A 284 -3.10 12.58 0.29
CA LEU A 284 -3.95 13.62 -0.29
C LEU A 284 -5.23 13.05 -0.91
N ALA A 285 -6.12 13.94 -1.34
CA ALA A 285 -7.29 13.67 -2.16
C ALA A 285 -7.22 14.48 -3.47
N ASP A 286 -8.13 14.20 -4.40
CA ASP A 286 -8.25 14.94 -5.65
C ASP A 286 -8.35 16.46 -5.39
N GLY A 287 -7.71 17.26 -6.24
CA GLY A 287 -7.80 18.72 -6.13
C GLY A 287 -9.24 19.24 -6.24
N GLY A 288 -10.13 18.48 -6.89
CA GLY A 288 -11.56 18.77 -6.99
C GLY A 288 -12.42 18.17 -5.87
N ALA A 289 -11.85 17.45 -4.90
CA ALA A 289 -12.58 16.80 -3.81
C ALA A 289 -13.62 17.71 -3.11
N PRO A 290 -13.33 18.98 -2.76
CA PRO A 290 -14.32 19.85 -2.10
C PRO A 290 -15.61 20.05 -2.89
N THR A 291 -15.56 19.92 -4.22
CA THR A 291 -16.71 20.16 -5.11
C THR A 291 -17.22 18.90 -5.80
N GLN A 292 -16.42 17.85 -5.90
CA GLN A 292 -16.76 16.61 -6.60
C GLN A 292 -17.19 15.48 -5.66
N TYR A 293 -16.67 15.46 -4.44
CA TYR A 293 -16.98 14.40 -3.49
C TYR A 293 -18.35 14.66 -2.85
N LYS A 294 -19.27 13.70 -2.98
CA LYS A 294 -20.69 13.84 -2.55
C LYS A 294 -21.17 12.72 -1.65
N GLY A 295 -20.31 11.78 -1.30
CA GLY A 295 -20.60 10.67 -0.41
C GLY A 295 -20.92 11.14 1.01
N THR A 296 -21.83 10.43 1.66
CA THR A 296 -22.22 10.70 3.06
C THR A 296 -21.47 9.83 4.06
N ASN A 297 -20.70 8.86 3.60
CA ASN A 297 -20.00 7.89 4.44
C ASN A 297 -18.58 8.37 4.77
N PRO A 298 -18.31 8.87 5.99
CA PRO A 298 -16.98 9.39 6.35
C PRO A 298 -15.89 8.31 6.39
N ALA A 299 -16.26 7.03 6.40
CA ALA A 299 -15.29 5.95 6.31
C ALA A 299 -14.75 5.79 4.88
N LEU A 300 -15.50 6.22 3.86
CA LEU A 300 -15.19 6.07 2.43
C LEU A 300 -14.69 7.39 1.84
N VAL A 301 -13.37 7.51 1.85
CA VAL A 301 -12.59 8.63 1.31
C VAL A 301 -11.39 8.09 0.53
N MET A 302 -10.57 8.96 -0.06
CA MET A 302 -9.33 8.54 -0.70
C MET A 302 -8.42 7.75 0.29
N GLY A 303 -7.82 6.66 -0.15
CA GLY A 303 -7.03 5.75 0.70
C GLY A 303 -7.85 4.75 1.52
N SER A 304 -9.17 4.72 1.37
CA SER A 304 -9.98 3.71 2.08
C SER A 304 -9.68 2.30 1.55
N LEU A 305 -9.52 1.35 2.48
CA LEU A 305 -9.39 -0.07 2.16
C LEU A 305 -10.77 -0.73 2.06
N LEU A 306 -11.12 -1.22 0.89
CA LEU A 306 -12.35 -1.96 0.60
C LEU A 306 -12.08 -3.45 0.55
N ALA A 307 -12.87 -4.27 1.23
CA ALA A 307 -12.71 -5.72 1.22
C ALA A 307 -14.04 -6.46 1.28
N LEU A 308 -14.04 -7.68 0.76
CA LEU A 308 -15.17 -8.59 0.90
C LEU A 308 -15.18 -9.22 2.30
N PRO A 309 -16.32 -9.19 3.03
CA PRO A 309 -16.46 -9.92 4.28
C PRO A 309 -16.12 -11.42 4.14
N PRO A 310 -15.54 -12.04 5.17
CA PRO A 310 -14.96 -13.39 5.07
C PRO A 310 -15.99 -14.50 4.84
N GLY A 311 -17.26 -14.28 5.17
CA GLY A 311 -18.35 -15.25 4.99
C GLY A 311 -18.95 -15.28 3.58
N ILE A 312 -18.62 -14.30 2.73
CA ILE A 312 -19.09 -14.27 1.34
C ILE A 312 -18.31 -15.31 0.54
N THR A 313 -18.98 -15.99 -0.39
CA THR A 313 -18.34 -16.92 -1.34
C THR A 313 -18.51 -16.43 -2.77
N ALA A 314 -17.62 -16.88 -3.66
CA ALA A 314 -17.74 -16.59 -5.09
C ALA A 314 -19.10 -17.08 -5.63
N ALA A 315 -19.58 -18.25 -5.16
CA ALA A 315 -20.87 -18.81 -5.54
C ALA A 315 -22.05 -17.95 -5.07
N SER A 316 -22.03 -17.44 -3.83
CA SER A 316 -23.11 -16.60 -3.30
C SER A 316 -23.26 -15.26 -4.03
N LEU A 317 -22.17 -14.76 -4.64
CA LEU A 317 -22.21 -13.57 -5.50
C LEU A 317 -22.45 -13.91 -6.98
N GLY A 318 -22.48 -15.20 -7.34
CA GLY A 318 -22.59 -15.64 -8.74
C GLY A 318 -21.38 -15.27 -9.59
N ILE A 319 -20.16 -15.28 -9.02
CA ILE A 319 -18.90 -15.05 -9.75
C ILE A 319 -18.56 -16.30 -10.55
N THR A 320 -18.35 -16.14 -11.87
CA THR A 320 -18.26 -17.28 -12.79
C THR A 320 -16.95 -17.34 -13.56
N SER A 321 -16.44 -16.18 -13.99
CA SER A 321 -15.22 -16.07 -14.79
C SER A 321 -13.97 -16.46 -13.99
N ALA A 322 -12.94 -16.95 -14.68
CA ALA A 322 -11.67 -17.31 -14.05
C ALA A 322 -10.98 -16.07 -13.45
N SER A 323 -10.92 -14.97 -14.20
CA SER A 323 -10.40 -13.67 -13.76
C SER A 323 -11.22 -13.10 -12.60
N GLY A 324 -12.56 -13.14 -12.67
CA GLY A 324 -13.44 -12.69 -11.59
C GLY A 324 -13.24 -13.47 -10.29
N LYS A 325 -13.01 -14.79 -10.36
CA LYS A 325 -12.69 -15.61 -9.17
C LYS A 325 -11.36 -15.21 -8.53
N LYS A 326 -10.37 -14.80 -9.33
CA LYS A 326 -9.10 -14.28 -8.80
C LYS A 326 -9.27 -12.92 -8.12
N LEU A 327 -10.02 -12.01 -8.74
CA LEU A 327 -10.36 -10.73 -8.10
C LEU A 327 -11.12 -10.96 -6.80
N PHE A 328 -12.11 -11.83 -6.79
CA PHE A 328 -12.85 -12.20 -5.58
C PHE A 328 -11.91 -12.64 -4.45
N GLN A 329 -10.95 -13.52 -4.75
CA GLN A 329 -9.96 -13.98 -3.77
C GLN A 329 -9.05 -12.84 -3.29
N ALA A 330 -8.60 -11.96 -4.19
CA ALA A 330 -7.78 -10.81 -3.83
C ALA A 330 -8.53 -9.83 -2.91
N PHE A 331 -9.77 -9.48 -3.26
CA PHE A 331 -10.62 -8.59 -2.47
C PHE A 331 -10.95 -9.17 -1.08
N GLN A 332 -11.05 -10.48 -0.95
CA GLN A 332 -11.31 -11.11 0.35
C GLN A 332 -10.05 -11.26 1.20
N ASN A 333 -8.90 -11.56 0.57
CA ASN A 333 -7.66 -11.81 1.28
C ASN A 333 -6.86 -10.54 1.58
N TYR A 334 -6.91 -9.54 0.72
CA TYR A 334 -6.09 -8.33 0.81
C TYR A 334 -6.91 -7.04 0.68
N GLY A 335 -8.03 -7.06 -0.03
CA GLY A 335 -8.85 -5.87 -0.30
C GLY A 335 -8.31 -5.02 -1.45
N ALA A 336 -8.84 -3.81 -1.60
CA ALA A 336 -8.46 -2.83 -2.60
C ALA A 336 -8.48 -1.41 -2.00
N TYR A 337 -7.43 -0.63 -2.25
CA TYR A 337 -7.35 0.77 -1.88
C TYR A 337 -7.95 1.67 -2.95
N VAL A 338 -8.77 2.63 -2.53
CA VAL A 338 -9.28 3.69 -3.41
C VAL A 338 -8.19 4.74 -3.61
N VAL A 339 -7.82 5.04 -4.87
CA VAL A 339 -6.69 5.91 -5.19
C VAL A 339 -6.98 7.09 -6.12
N ASP A 340 -8.14 7.08 -6.79
CA ASP A 340 -8.52 8.14 -7.72
C ASP A 340 -10.05 8.25 -7.91
N ASP A 341 -10.48 9.41 -8.39
CA ASP A 341 -11.85 9.65 -8.86
C ASP A 341 -11.96 9.32 -10.35
N THR A 342 -12.91 8.47 -10.72
CA THR A 342 -13.19 8.13 -12.13
C THR A 342 -13.83 9.28 -12.91
N GLY A 343 -14.37 10.30 -12.23
CA GLY A 343 -15.10 11.42 -12.82
C GLY A 343 -16.42 11.03 -13.50
N GLY A 344 -16.87 9.77 -13.35
CA GLY A 344 -18.06 9.26 -14.01
C GLY A 344 -18.59 7.97 -13.38
N ASP A 345 -19.76 7.50 -13.84
CA ASP A 345 -20.48 6.37 -13.22
C ASP A 345 -19.91 4.98 -13.61
N TYR A 346 -18.61 4.79 -13.35
CA TYR A 346 -17.88 3.53 -13.50
C TYR A 346 -16.92 3.33 -12.32
N ASN A 347 -16.66 2.07 -11.98
CA ASN A 347 -15.56 1.68 -11.09
C ASN A 347 -14.43 1.13 -11.96
N ALA A 348 -13.19 1.55 -11.69
CA ALA A 348 -12.04 1.11 -12.46
C ALA A 348 -11.09 0.23 -11.63
N LEU A 349 -10.55 -0.79 -12.28
CA LEU A 349 -9.37 -1.51 -11.79
C LEU A 349 -8.12 -0.83 -12.33
N CYS A 350 -7.13 -0.60 -11.48
CA CYS A 350 -5.85 -0.16 -11.97
C CYS A 350 -5.03 -1.36 -12.47
N VAL A 351 -4.55 -1.29 -13.70
CA VAL A 351 -3.94 -2.39 -14.43
C VAL A 351 -2.61 -1.93 -14.98
N GLU A 352 -1.54 -2.67 -14.72
CA GLU A 352 -0.27 -2.40 -15.38
C GLU A 352 -0.42 -2.60 -16.89
N HIS A 353 0.11 -1.69 -17.71
CA HIS A 353 0.04 -1.78 -19.17
C HIS A 353 0.49 -3.15 -19.71
N SER A 354 1.55 -3.74 -19.14
CA SER A 354 2.02 -5.07 -19.55
C SER A 354 1.01 -6.18 -19.24
N ALA A 355 0.18 -6.02 -18.19
CA ALA A 355 -0.89 -6.93 -17.83
C ALA A 355 -2.06 -6.83 -18.82
N ASP A 356 -2.45 -5.62 -19.24
CA ASP A 356 -3.47 -5.44 -20.29
C ASP A 356 -3.01 -6.04 -21.62
N VAL A 357 -1.76 -5.80 -22.02
CA VAL A 357 -1.17 -6.40 -23.22
C VAL A 357 -1.14 -7.92 -23.13
N ALA A 358 -0.69 -8.49 -22.00
CA ALA A 358 -0.66 -9.93 -21.80
C ALA A 358 -2.06 -10.56 -21.81
N PHE A 359 -3.03 -9.88 -21.20
CA PHE A 359 -4.43 -10.30 -21.20
C PHE A 359 -4.97 -10.31 -22.63
N LYS A 360 -4.81 -9.21 -23.37
CA LYS A 360 -5.23 -9.09 -24.78
C LYS A 360 -4.61 -10.13 -25.68
N ASN A 361 -3.32 -10.44 -25.50
CA ASN A 361 -2.66 -11.48 -26.27
C ASN A 361 -3.23 -12.88 -25.98
N ALA A 362 -3.73 -13.12 -24.77
CA ALA A 362 -4.31 -14.40 -24.37
C ALA A 362 -5.80 -14.54 -24.73
N THR A 363 -6.56 -13.46 -24.71
CA THR A 363 -8.03 -13.48 -24.83
C THR A 363 -8.56 -12.89 -26.13
N GLY A 364 -7.78 -12.05 -26.81
CA GLY A 364 -8.18 -11.31 -28.02
C GLY A 364 -8.72 -9.90 -27.75
N HIS A 365 -8.88 -9.49 -26.49
CA HIS A 365 -9.43 -8.17 -26.10
C HIS A 365 -8.77 -7.62 -24.83
N SER A 366 -8.73 -6.29 -24.67
CA SER A 366 -8.18 -5.66 -23.46
C SER A 366 -9.03 -5.96 -22.22
N VAL A 367 -8.46 -5.80 -21.03
CA VAL A 367 -9.14 -6.05 -19.74
C VAL A 367 -10.45 -5.25 -19.66
N SER A 368 -10.43 -3.97 -20.04
CA SER A 368 -11.61 -3.09 -20.06
C SER A 368 -12.73 -3.54 -20.99
N GLN A 369 -12.45 -4.44 -21.93
CA GLN A 369 -13.40 -4.96 -22.91
C GLN A 369 -13.98 -6.32 -22.48
N ASP A 370 -13.51 -6.90 -21.38
CA ASP A 370 -13.96 -8.22 -20.92
C ASP A 370 -15.29 -8.13 -20.16
N GLN A 371 -16.39 -8.52 -20.83
CA GLN A 371 -17.73 -8.43 -20.28
C GLN A 371 -17.96 -9.36 -19.07
N ALA A 372 -17.33 -10.53 -19.05
CA ALA A 372 -17.50 -11.49 -17.95
C ALA A 372 -16.82 -11.00 -16.68
N LEU A 373 -15.61 -10.46 -16.82
CA LEU A 373 -14.87 -9.80 -15.76
C LEU A 373 -15.59 -8.53 -15.29
N ALA A 374 -16.07 -7.69 -16.20
CA ALA A 374 -16.85 -6.50 -15.85
C ALA A 374 -18.08 -6.85 -14.99
N THR A 375 -18.82 -7.88 -15.40
CA THR A 375 -19.99 -8.39 -14.66
C THR A 375 -19.62 -8.90 -13.27
N ASP A 376 -18.55 -9.67 -13.17
CA ASP A 376 -18.08 -10.23 -11.89
C ASP A 376 -17.49 -9.16 -10.96
N PHE A 377 -16.77 -8.19 -11.51
CA PHE A 377 -16.25 -7.05 -10.77
C PHE A 377 -17.39 -6.17 -10.21
N GLY A 378 -18.45 -5.92 -10.99
CA GLY A 378 -19.63 -5.21 -10.51
C GLY A 378 -20.28 -5.88 -9.29
N LYS A 379 -20.39 -7.22 -9.30
CA LYS A 379 -20.90 -7.99 -8.16
C LYS A 379 -19.98 -7.91 -6.93
N ILE A 380 -18.65 -7.92 -7.14
CA ILE A 380 -17.67 -7.73 -6.06
C ILE A 380 -17.83 -6.34 -5.45
N MET A 381 -17.84 -5.29 -6.29
CA MET A 381 -17.95 -3.90 -5.83
C MET A 381 -19.27 -3.61 -5.11
N ALA A 382 -20.37 -4.28 -5.47
CA ALA A 382 -21.63 -4.17 -4.73
C ALA A 382 -21.58 -4.82 -3.33
N ALA A 383 -20.61 -5.69 -3.06
CA ALA A 383 -20.52 -6.48 -1.83
C ALA A 383 -19.37 -6.08 -0.90
N VAL A 384 -18.44 -5.21 -1.35
CA VAL A 384 -17.33 -4.75 -0.51
C VAL A 384 -17.81 -3.82 0.60
N LYS A 385 -17.02 -3.81 1.68
CA LYS A 385 -17.18 -2.94 2.84
C LYS A 385 -15.86 -2.23 3.12
N VAL A 386 -15.92 -1.10 3.79
CA VAL A 386 -14.71 -0.38 4.25
C VAL A 386 -14.16 -1.07 5.49
N ILE A 387 -12.85 -1.29 5.53
CA ILE A 387 -12.13 -1.69 6.75
C ILE A 387 -11.86 -0.44 7.58
N ASN A 388 -12.76 -0.15 8.53
CA ASN A 388 -12.77 1.13 9.24
C ASN A 388 -11.57 1.34 10.16
N ASN A 389 -11.00 0.25 10.68
CA ASN A 389 -9.82 0.25 11.53
C ASN A 389 -8.50 -0.02 10.78
N ASN A 390 -8.48 0.16 9.45
CA ASN A 390 -7.24 0.18 8.69
C ASN A 390 -6.42 1.44 9.06
N GLY A 391 -5.18 1.25 9.51
CA GLY A 391 -4.31 2.31 10.00
C GLY A 391 -2.83 1.91 9.99
N PRO A 392 -1.91 2.86 10.24
CA PRO A 392 -0.46 2.62 10.16
C PRO A 392 0.05 1.55 11.12
N THR A 393 -0.68 1.26 12.20
CA THR A 393 -0.38 0.22 13.19
C THR A 393 -1.33 -0.98 13.13
N SER A 394 -2.27 -0.98 12.19
CA SER A 394 -3.33 -1.98 12.04
C SER A 394 -3.70 -2.17 10.56
N ILE A 395 -2.67 -2.32 9.71
CA ILE A 395 -2.83 -2.54 8.27
C ILE A 395 -3.74 -3.76 8.04
N GLY A 396 -4.73 -3.62 7.17
CA GLY A 396 -5.72 -4.69 6.94
C GLY A 396 -6.66 -4.94 8.13
N GLY A 397 -6.68 -4.06 9.13
CA GLY A 397 -7.49 -4.19 10.34
C GLY A 397 -6.82 -4.93 11.51
N GLY A 398 -5.58 -5.40 11.33
CA GLY A 398 -4.78 -6.07 12.38
C GLY A 398 -5.31 -7.43 12.83
N GLY A 399 -4.63 -8.04 13.81
CA GLY A 399 -4.89 -9.41 14.25
C GLY A 399 -4.14 -10.44 13.42
N VAL A 400 -4.72 -11.63 13.24
CA VAL A 400 -4.12 -12.73 12.46
C VAL A 400 -4.42 -12.52 10.97
N PRO A 401 -3.41 -12.43 10.09
CA PRO A 401 -3.61 -12.33 8.64
C PRO A 401 -4.42 -13.52 8.08
N ARG A 402 -5.36 -13.24 7.17
CA ARG A 402 -6.21 -14.26 6.55
C ARG A 402 -5.45 -15.27 5.67
N VAL A 403 -4.33 -14.84 5.11
CA VAL A 403 -3.36 -15.67 4.39
C VAL A 403 -1.95 -15.32 4.90
N PRO A 404 -0.91 -16.13 4.61
CA PRO A 404 0.46 -15.77 4.97
C PRO A 404 0.89 -14.43 4.35
N LEU A 405 1.78 -13.69 5.05
CA LEU A 405 2.44 -12.50 4.50
C LEU A 405 3.27 -12.87 3.26
N ALA A 406 3.54 -11.86 2.42
CA ALA A 406 4.43 -12.03 1.28
C ALA A 406 5.80 -12.59 1.73
N PRO A 407 6.37 -13.57 0.99
CA PRO A 407 7.69 -14.09 1.30
C PRO A 407 8.78 -13.00 1.22
N PRO A 408 9.96 -13.21 1.82
CA PRO A 408 11.08 -12.29 1.65
C PRO A 408 11.53 -12.21 0.19
N PHE A 409 12.28 -11.16 -0.15
CA PHE A 409 12.90 -11.04 -1.47
C PHE A 409 14.05 -12.03 -1.63
N ALA A 410 14.42 -12.32 -2.89
CA ALA A 410 15.67 -13.01 -3.18
C ALA A 410 16.83 -12.11 -2.72
N GLY A 411 17.78 -12.70 -1.99
CA GLY A 411 18.96 -12.00 -1.49
C GLY A 411 19.99 -11.70 -2.56
#